data_AF-A0A1W0WPV3-F1
#
_entry.id   AF-A0A1W0WPV3-F1
#
_cell.length_a   1.000
_cell.length_b   1.000
_cell.length_c   1.000
_cell.angle_alpha   90.00
_cell.angle_beta   90.00
_cell.angle_gamma   90.00
#
_symmetry.space_group_name_H-M   'P 1'
#
loop_
_entity.id
_entity.type
_entity.pdbx_description
1 polymer ?
#
loop_
_entity_poly.entity_id
_entity_poly.type
_entity_poly.pdbx_seq_one_letter_code
_entity_poly.pdbx_strand_id
1 'polypeptide(L)'
;MRIEKCFFCSSTIYPGHGIQFVRNDCKIFKFCRSKCHRAFKKKKNPRKTRWTKAFRKASGKELTVDQAFEFEKRRNTPVKYSRELWEKTVDAMKRIEEIQQKRKAQHIIKRLQKGVEDRKKADRKLVEKNMHVLKSPAAKLSRKGQQLMEIEEESDFEEEKAVMEVEVEDEDEE
;
A
#
# COMPACT_ATOMS: atom_id res chain seq x y z
N MET A 1 15.70 28.69 -3.54
CA MET A 1 14.33 28.37 -4.02
C MET A 1 13.52 27.77 -2.88
N ARG A 2 12.21 28.03 -2.78
CA ARG A 2 11.35 27.53 -1.70
C ARG A 2 10.33 26.52 -2.24
N ILE A 3 10.25 25.35 -1.60
CA ILE A 3 9.16 24.39 -1.85
C ILE A 3 7.98 24.80 -0.97
N GLU A 4 6.81 24.94 -1.58
CA GLU A 4 5.61 25.36 -0.88
C GLU A 4 4.60 24.24 -0.80
N LYS A 5 3.63 24.38 0.11
CA LYS A 5 2.54 23.42 0.26
C LYS A 5 1.30 23.98 -0.41
N CYS A 6 0.61 23.14 -1.17
CA CYS A 6 -0.67 23.50 -1.74
C CYS A 6 -1.73 23.72 -0.66
N PHE A 7 -2.53 24.76 -0.82
CA PHE A 7 -3.61 25.08 0.10
C PHE A 7 -4.66 23.95 0.23
N PHE A 8 -5.00 23.29 -0.88
CA PHE A 8 -6.08 22.28 -0.90
C PHE A 8 -5.56 20.86 -0.63
N CYS A 9 -4.54 20.43 -1.38
CA CYS A 9 -4.02 19.06 -1.33
C CYS A 9 -2.97 18.86 -0.22
N SER A 10 -2.32 19.93 0.25
CA SER A 10 -1.10 19.93 1.07
C SER A 10 0.10 19.17 0.47
N SER A 11 0.04 18.84 -0.83
CA SER A 11 1.21 18.33 -1.57
C SER A 11 2.24 19.44 -1.79
N THR A 12 3.47 19.04 -2.07
CA THR A 12 4.58 19.92 -2.42
C THR A 12 4.35 20.59 -3.78
N ILE A 13 4.77 21.84 -3.90
CA ILE A 13 4.79 22.65 -5.11
C ILE A 13 6.24 23.04 -5.36
N TYR A 14 6.76 22.60 -6.51
CA TYR A 14 8.09 22.98 -6.99
C TYR A 14 7.99 24.28 -7.81
N PRO A 15 9.10 25.05 -7.94
CA PRO A 15 9.14 26.21 -8.81
C PRO A 15 8.68 25.87 -10.25
N GLY A 16 7.93 26.77 -10.88
CA GLY A 16 7.38 26.56 -12.23
C GLY A 16 6.12 25.69 -12.31
N HIS A 17 5.64 25.14 -11.18
CA HIS A 17 4.42 24.33 -11.16
C HIS A 17 3.25 24.99 -10.44
N GLY A 18 2.05 24.67 -10.92
CA GLY A 18 0.81 25.04 -10.25
C GLY A 18 0.30 26.43 -10.61
N ILE A 19 -0.59 26.96 -9.79
CA ILE A 19 -1.23 28.27 -9.97
C ILE A 19 -1.29 28.97 -8.63
N GLN A 20 -1.04 30.27 -8.62
CA GLN A 20 -1.23 31.15 -7.48
C GLN A 20 -2.47 32.01 -7.69
N PHE A 21 -3.36 32.03 -6.70
CA PHE A 21 -4.51 32.93 -6.64
C PHE A 21 -4.30 33.93 -5.51
N VAL A 22 -4.35 35.22 -5.81
CA VAL A 22 -4.28 36.30 -4.84
C VAL A 22 -5.70 36.83 -4.65
N ARG A 23 -6.19 36.80 -3.42
CA ARG A 23 -7.50 37.34 -3.07
C ARG A 23 -7.36 38.80 -2.63
N ASN A 24 -8.45 39.56 -2.70
CA ASN A 24 -8.50 40.99 -2.35
C ASN A 24 -8.02 41.29 -0.92
N ASP A 25 -8.08 40.35 0.02
CA ASP A 25 -7.52 40.47 1.38
C ASP A 25 -6.00 40.21 1.44
N CYS A 26 -5.31 40.35 0.32
CA CYS A 26 -3.90 40.04 0.11
C CYS A 26 -3.49 38.61 0.47
N LYS A 27 -4.43 37.67 0.65
CA LYS A 27 -4.11 36.28 0.93
C LYS A 27 -3.74 35.54 -0.34
N ILE A 28 -2.60 34.85 -0.26
CA ILE A 28 -2.03 34.09 -1.35
C ILE A 28 -2.40 32.61 -1.17
N PHE A 29 -3.13 32.07 -2.13
CA PHE A 29 -3.47 30.65 -2.20
C PHE A 29 -2.68 29.98 -3.33
N LYS A 30 -1.85 29.01 -2.99
CA LYS A 30 -1.04 28.28 -3.96
C LYS A 30 -1.60 26.88 -4.18
N PHE A 31 -1.70 26.46 -5.44
CA PHE A 31 -2.31 25.20 -5.83
C PHE A 31 -1.34 24.31 -6.61
N CYS A 32 -1.26 23.03 -6.21
CA CYS A 32 -0.41 22.03 -6.85
C CYS A 32 -0.81 21.75 -8.31
N ARG A 33 -2.12 21.69 -8.60
CA ARG A 33 -2.68 21.29 -9.91
C ARG A 33 -4.04 21.97 -10.16
N SER A 34 -4.48 21.98 -11.42
CA SER A 34 -5.81 22.49 -11.83
C SER A 34 -6.97 21.84 -11.07
N LYS A 35 -6.88 20.55 -10.71
CA LYS A 35 -7.85 19.84 -9.86
C LYS A 35 -8.11 20.56 -8.53
N CYS A 36 -7.04 21.00 -7.85
CA CYS A 36 -7.14 21.70 -6.57
C CYS A 36 -7.72 23.10 -6.73
N HIS A 37 -7.28 23.80 -7.77
CA HIS A 37 -7.76 25.13 -8.09
C HIS A 37 -9.27 25.12 -8.45
N ARG A 38 -9.71 24.18 -9.29
CA ARG A 38 -11.14 23.98 -9.61
C ARG A 38 -11.96 23.62 -8.38
N ALA A 39 -11.44 22.76 -7.50
CA ALA A 39 -12.13 22.41 -6.25
C ALA A 39 -12.27 23.60 -5.30
N PHE A 40 -11.25 24.45 -5.22
CA PHE A 40 -11.29 25.70 -4.46
C PHE A 40 -12.30 26.69 -5.04
N LYS A 41 -12.33 26.88 -6.37
CA LYS A 41 -13.34 27.71 -7.05
C LYS A 41 -14.78 27.22 -6.79
N LYS A 42 -14.97 25.90 -6.74
CA LYS A 42 -16.24 25.26 -6.35
C LYS A 42 -16.51 25.31 -4.84
N LYS A 43 -15.74 26.08 -4.06
CA LYS A 43 -15.87 26.25 -2.61
C LYS A 43 -15.91 24.91 -1.84
N LYS A 44 -15.26 23.86 -2.35
CA LYS A 44 -15.20 22.57 -1.64
C LYS A 44 -14.32 22.70 -0.41
N ASN A 45 -14.75 22.12 0.71
CA ASN A 45 -13.96 22.11 1.94
C ASN A 45 -12.91 20.98 1.88
N PRO A 46 -11.59 21.28 1.98
CA PRO A 46 -10.55 20.26 2.02
C PRO A 46 -10.76 19.24 3.15
N ARG A 47 -11.25 19.68 4.32
CA ARG A 47 -11.50 18.81 5.49
C ARG A 47 -12.60 17.78 5.26
N LYS A 48 -13.50 17.98 4.28
CA LYS A 48 -14.52 17.00 3.87
C LYS A 48 -14.08 16.17 2.65
N THR A 49 -12.98 16.55 2.00
CA THR A 49 -12.52 15.93 0.75
C THR A 49 -11.54 14.79 1.05
N ARG A 50 -11.99 13.54 0.91
CA ARG A 50 -11.33 12.31 1.39
C ARG A 50 -9.86 12.11 0.98
N TRP A 51 -9.46 12.58 -0.19
CA TRP A 51 -8.10 12.37 -0.72
C TRP A 51 -7.08 13.40 -0.23
N THR A 52 -7.51 14.49 0.40
CA THR A 52 -6.60 15.54 0.88
C THR A 52 -5.91 15.12 2.18
N LYS A 53 -4.72 15.67 2.43
CA LYS A 53 -4.03 15.48 3.72
C LYS A 53 -4.78 16.15 4.88
N ALA A 54 -5.51 17.25 4.61
CA ALA A 54 -6.35 17.91 5.60
C ALA A 54 -7.44 16.98 6.16
N PHE A 55 -8.19 16.28 5.27
CA PHE A 55 -9.15 15.25 5.70
C PHE A 55 -8.47 14.14 6.47
N ARG A 56 -7.35 13.61 5.96
CA ARG A 56 -6.64 12.50 6.60
C ARG A 56 -6.18 12.82 8.02
N LYS A 57 -5.67 14.04 8.27
CA LYS A 57 -5.31 14.50 9.61
C LYS A 57 -6.54 14.65 10.51
N ALA A 58 -7.60 15.29 10.02
CA ALA A 58 -8.83 15.51 10.79
C ALA A 58 -9.56 14.20 11.16
N SER A 59 -9.51 13.19 10.29
CA SER A 59 -10.12 11.87 10.52
C SER A 59 -9.18 10.87 11.21
N GLY A 60 -8.05 11.30 11.77
CA GLY A 60 -7.11 10.40 12.47
C GLY A 60 -6.43 9.34 11.60
N LYS A 61 -6.36 9.55 10.28
CA LYS A 61 -5.71 8.61 9.35
C LYS A 61 -4.18 8.77 9.29
N GLU A 62 -3.66 9.89 9.75
CA GLU A 62 -2.24 10.24 9.77
C GLU A 62 -1.87 10.64 11.20
N LEU A 63 -0.59 10.48 11.56
CA LEU A 63 -0.08 10.98 12.84
C LEU A 63 -0.12 12.52 12.83
N THR A 64 -0.80 13.13 13.78
CA THR A 64 -1.02 14.59 13.86
C THR A 64 -0.13 15.27 14.89
N VAL A 65 0.03 14.66 16.07
CA VAL A 65 0.80 15.19 17.20
C VAL A 65 2.08 14.36 17.33
N ASP A 66 3.21 14.96 16.95
CA ASP A 66 4.55 14.36 17.11
C ASP A 66 5.61 15.46 17.16
N GLN A 67 6.60 15.30 18.05
CA GLN A 67 7.70 16.25 18.24
C GLN A 67 8.53 16.43 16.96
N ALA A 68 8.64 15.41 16.10
CA ALA A 68 9.38 15.53 14.84
C ALA A 68 8.77 16.55 13.88
N PHE A 69 7.50 16.94 14.05
CA PHE A 69 6.87 17.98 13.22
C PHE A 69 7.26 19.39 13.63
N GLU A 70 7.76 19.61 14.85
CA GLU A 70 8.13 20.94 15.34
C GLU A 70 9.39 21.49 14.68
N PHE A 71 10.22 20.62 14.11
CA PHE A 71 11.42 21.00 13.37
C PHE A 71 11.10 21.69 12.02
N GLU A 72 9.98 21.36 11.36
CA GLU A 72 9.51 21.99 10.11
C GLU A 72 8.77 23.32 10.40
N LYS A 73 9.36 24.20 11.21
CA LYS A 73 8.78 25.53 11.52
C LYS A 73 9.32 26.63 10.62
N ARG A 74 8.46 27.60 10.28
CA ARG A 74 8.88 28.83 9.59
C ARG A 74 9.64 29.72 10.59
N ARG A 75 10.93 29.95 10.34
CA ARG A 75 11.75 30.89 11.11
C ARG A 75 11.64 32.29 10.48
N ASN A 76 11.21 33.28 11.26
CA ASN A 76 11.12 34.68 10.81
C ASN A 76 12.38 35.48 11.13
N THR A 77 13.20 35.00 12.07
CA THR A 77 14.49 35.59 12.43
C THR A 77 15.64 34.78 11.79
N PRO A 78 16.49 35.41 10.96
CA PRO A 78 17.66 34.74 10.42
C PRO A 78 18.72 34.57 11.52
N VAL A 79 19.56 33.56 11.37
CA VAL A 79 20.76 33.32 12.20
C VAL A 79 21.98 33.58 11.34
N LYS A 80 23.05 34.11 11.93
CA LYS A 80 24.34 34.26 11.22
C LYS A 80 24.80 32.89 10.74
N TYR A 81 25.29 32.84 9.50
CA TYR A 81 25.81 31.59 8.94
C TYR A 81 27.01 31.09 9.75
N SER A 82 26.98 29.80 10.08
CA SER A 82 28.10 29.03 10.62
C SER A 82 28.12 27.68 9.91
N ARG A 83 29.29 27.29 9.40
CA ARG A 83 29.47 26.03 8.66
C ARG A 83 29.17 24.83 9.55
N GLU A 84 29.72 24.82 10.77
CA GLU A 84 29.51 23.75 11.75
C GLU A 84 28.03 23.57 12.10
N LEU A 85 27.30 24.68 12.30
CA LEU A 85 25.86 24.63 12.54
C LEU A 85 25.11 24.03 11.34
N TRP A 86 25.51 24.41 10.12
CA TRP A 86 24.86 23.94 8.90
C TRP A 86 25.08 22.45 8.67
N GLU A 87 26.32 21.96 8.83
CA GLU A 87 26.68 20.55 8.71
C GLU A 87 25.91 19.69 9.72
N LYS A 88 25.93 20.07 11.01
CA LYS A 88 25.14 19.41 12.06
C LYS A 88 23.63 19.40 11.75
N THR A 89 23.11 20.48 11.16
CA THR A 89 21.69 20.59 10.81
C THR A 89 21.32 19.65 9.66
N VAL A 90 22.18 19.51 8.64
CA VAL A 90 21.93 18.61 7.51
C VAL A 90 21.87 17.15 7.95
N ASP A 91 22.77 16.72 8.83
CA ASP A 91 22.76 15.35 9.34
C ASP A 91 21.58 15.11 10.31
N ALA A 92 21.26 16.09 11.15
CA ALA A 92 20.06 16.03 11.99
C ALA A 92 18.77 15.91 11.15
N MET A 93 18.66 16.61 10.01
CA MET A 93 17.49 16.53 9.14
C MET A 93 17.25 15.10 8.60
N LYS A 94 18.30 14.41 8.14
CA LYS A 94 18.22 13.01 7.67
C LYS A 94 17.70 12.09 8.79
N ARG A 95 18.27 12.23 9.98
CA ARG A 95 17.89 11.41 11.15
C ARG A 95 16.45 11.68 11.59
N ILE A 96 16.02 12.93 11.59
CA ILE A 96 14.63 13.30 11.93
C ILE A 96 13.65 12.71 10.90
N GLU A 97 14.01 12.71 9.62
CA GLU A 97 13.18 12.12 8.58
C GLU A 97 12.98 10.61 8.78
N GLU A 98 14.04 9.85 9.05
CA GLU A 98 13.97 8.41 9.36
C GLU A 98 13.02 8.13 10.54
N ILE A 99 13.17 8.88 11.64
CA ILE A 99 12.34 8.74 12.84
C ILE A 99 10.88 9.03 12.49
N GLN A 100 10.64 10.10 11.73
CA GLN A 100 9.31 10.51 11.33
C GLN A 100 8.65 9.46 10.43
N GLN A 101 9.37 8.89 9.47
CA GLN A 101 8.89 7.84 8.59
C GLN A 101 8.53 6.57 9.38
N LYS A 102 9.40 6.14 10.31
CA LYS A 102 9.16 4.99 11.18
C LYS A 102 7.90 5.15 12.04
N ARG A 103 7.73 6.31 12.70
CA ARG A 103 6.55 6.60 13.53
C ARG A 103 5.25 6.66 12.72
N LYS A 104 5.29 7.29 11.53
CA LYS A 104 4.15 7.31 10.60
C LYS A 104 3.77 5.91 10.14
N ALA A 105 4.74 5.08 9.78
CA ALA A 105 4.50 3.70 9.36
C ALA A 105 3.86 2.88 10.48
N GLN A 106 4.39 2.98 11.70
CA GLN A 106 3.84 2.31 12.87
C GLN A 106 2.38 2.74 13.16
N HIS A 107 2.07 4.03 13.06
CA HIS A 107 0.70 4.54 13.21
C HIS A 107 -0.25 3.93 12.17
N ILE A 108 0.20 3.82 10.91
CA ILE A 108 -0.59 3.22 9.83
C ILE A 108 -0.82 1.72 10.09
N ILE A 109 0.22 0.98 10.48
CA ILE A 109 0.13 -0.46 10.76
C ILE A 109 -0.85 -0.74 11.89
N LYS A 110 -0.70 -0.06 13.03
CA LYS A 110 -1.61 -0.19 14.19
C LYS A 110 -3.07 0.04 13.80
N ARG A 111 -3.33 1.04 12.95
CA ARG A 111 -4.69 1.32 12.46
C ARG A 111 -5.22 0.21 11.55
N LEU A 112 -4.38 -0.35 10.67
CA LEU A 112 -4.78 -1.39 9.72
C LEU A 112 -4.99 -2.75 10.39
N GLN A 113 -4.30 -3.03 11.49
CA GLN A 113 -4.38 -4.29 12.25
C GLN A 113 -5.83 -4.64 12.64
N LYS A 114 -6.61 -3.66 13.10
CA LYS A 114 -8.04 -3.85 13.42
C LYS A 114 -8.85 -4.41 12.24
N GLY A 115 -8.58 -3.92 11.03
CA GLY A 115 -9.26 -4.41 9.82
C GLY A 115 -8.86 -5.82 9.41
N VAL A 116 -7.69 -6.31 9.84
CA VAL A 116 -7.29 -7.73 9.66
C VAL A 116 -8.09 -8.63 10.60
N GLU A 117 -8.23 -8.21 11.86
CA GLU A 117 -9.02 -8.95 12.86
C GLU A 117 -10.49 -9.05 12.47
N ASP A 118 -11.08 -7.94 12.00
CA ASP A 118 -12.48 -7.90 11.57
C ASP A 118 -12.71 -8.79 10.34
N ARG A 119 -11.77 -8.81 9.38
CA ARG A 119 -11.82 -9.74 8.23
C ARG A 119 -11.76 -11.19 8.68
N LYS A 120 -10.81 -11.55 9.56
CA LYS A 120 -10.71 -12.92 10.10
C LYS A 120 -11.97 -13.37 10.83
N LYS A 121 -12.68 -12.46 11.51
CA LYS A 121 -13.98 -12.73 12.13
C LYS A 121 -15.08 -12.92 11.08
N ALA A 122 -15.10 -12.08 10.05
CA ALA A 122 -16.05 -12.19 8.95
C ALA A 122 -15.86 -13.51 8.16
N ASP A 123 -14.61 -13.89 7.88
CA ASP A 123 -14.26 -15.12 7.17
C ASP A 123 -14.71 -16.36 7.95
N ARG A 124 -14.50 -16.38 9.27
CA ARG A 124 -15.03 -17.46 10.14
C ARG A 124 -16.56 -17.56 10.08
N LYS A 125 -17.26 -16.42 10.20
CA LYS A 125 -18.72 -16.38 10.06
C LYS A 125 -19.20 -16.81 8.68
N LEU A 126 -18.44 -16.51 7.63
CA LEU A 126 -18.75 -16.92 6.26
C LEU A 126 -18.66 -18.43 6.11
N VAL A 127 -17.58 -19.03 6.64
CA VAL A 127 -17.36 -20.49 6.66
C VAL A 127 -18.46 -21.21 7.45
N GLU A 128 -18.82 -20.70 8.62
CA GLU A 128 -19.91 -21.26 9.46
C GLU A 128 -21.25 -21.26 8.72
N LYS A 129 -21.61 -20.15 8.05
CA LYS A 129 -22.89 -20.03 7.33
C LYS A 129 -22.92 -20.86 6.04
N ASN A 130 -21.79 -20.89 5.33
CA ASN A 130 -21.69 -21.53 4.01
C ASN A 130 -20.98 -22.88 4.09
N MET A 131 -21.17 -23.62 5.20
CA MET A 131 -20.55 -24.93 5.39
C MET A 131 -20.92 -25.93 4.28
N HIS A 132 -22.13 -25.83 3.74
CA HIS A 132 -22.63 -26.69 2.64
C HIS A 132 -21.91 -26.48 1.29
N VAL A 133 -21.34 -25.29 1.04
CA VAL A 133 -20.59 -25.00 -0.19
C VAL A 133 -19.17 -25.57 -0.13
N LEU A 134 -18.68 -25.81 1.09
CA LEU A 134 -17.34 -26.33 1.34
C LEU A 134 -17.33 -27.85 1.13
N LYS A 135 -16.77 -28.31 0.00
CA LYS A 135 -16.40 -29.72 -0.16
C LYS A 135 -15.26 -30.05 0.80
N SER A 136 -15.34 -31.19 1.49
CA SER A 136 -14.27 -31.66 2.39
C SER A 136 -12.90 -31.62 1.68
N PRO A 137 -11.84 -31.08 2.31
CA PRO A 137 -10.49 -31.13 1.75
C PRO A 137 -10.05 -32.56 1.35
N ALA A 138 -10.56 -33.58 2.06
CA ALA A 138 -10.34 -34.99 1.73
C ALA A 138 -10.96 -35.41 0.38
N ALA A 139 -12.08 -34.80 -0.03
CA ALA A 139 -12.73 -35.09 -1.31
C ALA A 139 -11.93 -34.56 -2.53
N LYS A 140 -11.02 -33.59 -2.32
CA LYS A 140 -10.07 -33.14 -3.36
C LYS A 140 -8.82 -34.01 -3.40
N LEU A 141 -8.35 -34.50 -2.26
CA LEU A 141 -7.24 -35.45 -2.16
C LEU A 141 -7.59 -36.80 -2.78
N SER A 142 -8.80 -37.31 -2.54
CA SER A 142 -9.30 -38.55 -3.17
C SER A 142 -9.37 -38.46 -4.69
N ARG A 143 -9.80 -37.32 -5.27
CA ARG A 143 -9.81 -37.14 -6.73
C ARG A 143 -8.42 -37.02 -7.34
N LYS A 144 -7.49 -36.33 -6.67
CA LYS A 144 -6.09 -36.28 -7.12
C LYS A 144 -5.39 -37.62 -6.99
N GLY A 145 -5.71 -38.41 -5.96
CA GLY A 145 -5.21 -39.77 -5.78
C GLY A 145 -5.77 -40.72 -6.83
N GLN A 146 -7.07 -40.66 -7.12
CA GLN A 146 -7.72 -41.39 -8.22
C GLN A 146 -7.11 -41.04 -9.57
N GLN A 147 -6.87 -39.75 -9.82
CA GLN A 147 -6.28 -39.27 -11.06
C GLN A 147 -4.78 -39.60 -11.18
N LEU A 148 -4.08 -39.89 -10.08
CA LEU A 148 -2.70 -40.41 -10.10
C LEU A 148 -2.68 -41.93 -10.31
N MET A 149 -3.62 -42.66 -9.68
CA MET A 149 -3.78 -44.11 -9.90
C MET A 149 -4.20 -44.42 -11.34
N GLU A 150 -5.11 -43.65 -11.93
CA GLU A 150 -5.50 -43.81 -13.34
C GLU A 150 -4.29 -43.59 -14.29
N ILE A 151 -3.35 -42.71 -13.93
CA ILE A 151 -2.13 -42.48 -14.72
C ILE A 151 -1.11 -43.62 -14.52
N GLU A 152 -0.97 -44.15 -13.30
CA GLU A 152 -0.13 -45.31 -13.00
C GLU A 152 -0.67 -46.59 -13.68
N GLU A 153 -1.99 -46.82 -13.67
CA GLU A 153 -2.63 -47.93 -14.36
C GLU A 153 -2.50 -47.82 -15.90
N GLU A 154 -2.54 -46.61 -16.47
CA GLU A 154 -2.26 -46.39 -17.89
C GLU A 154 -0.78 -46.66 -18.25
N SER A 155 0.17 -46.29 -17.39
CA SER A 155 1.60 -46.58 -17.63
C SER A 155 1.94 -48.05 -17.47
N ASP A 156 1.36 -48.73 -16.48
CA ASP A 156 1.59 -50.16 -16.25
C ASP A 156 1.01 -50.99 -17.41
N PHE A 157 -0.12 -50.57 -17.99
CA PHE A 157 -0.69 -51.20 -19.19
C PHE A 157 0.16 -50.95 -20.45
N GLU A 158 0.79 -49.78 -20.59
CA GLU A 158 1.75 -49.51 -21.67
C GLU A 158 3.03 -50.34 -21.51
N GLU A 159 3.53 -50.52 -20.28
CA GLU A 159 4.69 -51.37 -19.99
C GLU A 159 4.37 -52.86 -20.22
N GLU A 160 3.24 -53.38 -19.76
CA GLU A 160 2.82 -54.76 -20.03
C GLU A 160 2.64 -55.02 -21.53
N LYS A 161 2.06 -54.06 -22.26
CA LYS A 161 1.92 -54.17 -23.72
C LYS A 161 3.28 -54.18 -24.43
N ALA A 162 4.24 -53.37 -23.97
CA ALA A 162 5.59 -53.35 -24.52
C ALA A 162 6.35 -54.66 -24.24
N VAL A 163 6.19 -55.25 -23.07
CA VAL A 163 6.79 -56.56 -22.73
C VAL A 163 6.17 -57.67 -23.59
N MET A 164 4.84 -57.65 -23.79
CA MET A 164 4.16 -58.64 -24.63
C MET A 164 4.51 -58.49 -26.12
N GLU A 165 4.79 -57.28 -26.61
CA GLU A 165 5.29 -57.07 -27.99
C GLU A 165 6.72 -57.64 -28.16
N VAL A 166 7.57 -57.58 -27.12
CA VAL A 166 8.93 -58.15 -27.16
C VAL A 166 8.91 -59.67 -27.05
N GLU A 167 8.06 -60.25 -26.20
CA GLU A 167 7.93 -61.72 -26.08
C GLU A 167 7.41 -62.38 -27.36
N VAL A 168 6.54 -61.69 -28.12
CA VAL A 168 6.08 -62.17 -29.43
C VAL A 168 7.18 -62.11 -30.49
N GLU A 169 8.08 -61.11 -30.42
CA GLU A 169 9.25 -61.04 -31.30
C GLU A 169 10.26 -62.17 -31.00
N ASP A 170 10.43 -62.55 -29.72
CA ASP A 170 11.33 -63.63 -29.32
C ASP A 170 10.78 -65.05 -29.63
N GLU A 171 9.45 -65.26 -29.64
CA GLU A 171 8.82 -66.53 -30.05
C GLU A 171 8.84 -66.77 -31.57
N ASP A 172 8.96 -65.71 -32.39
CA ASP A 172 9.06 -65.81 -33.86
C ASP A 172 10.50 -66.08 -34.37
N GLU A 173 11.50 -66.12 -33.48
CA GLU A 173 12.93 -66.37 -33.79
C GLU A 173 13.46 -67.79 -33.46
N GLU A 174 12.65 -68.73 -32.93
CA GLU A 174 12.97 -70.18 -32.79
C GLU A 174 12.32 -71.08 -33.86
#